data_AF-A0A3D5ZQ19-F1
#
_entry.id   AF-A0A3D5ZQ19-F1
#
_cell.length_a   1.000
_cell.length_b   1.000
_cell.length_c   1.000
_cell.angle_alpha   90.00
_cell.angle_beta   90.00
_cell.angle_gamma   90.00
#
_symmetry.space_group_name_H-M   'P 1'
#
loop_
_entity.id
_entity.type
_entity.pdbx_description
1 polymer ?
#
loop_
_entity_poly.entity_id
_entity_poly.type
_entity_poly.pdbx_seq_one_letter_code
_entity_poly.pdbx_strand_id
1 'polypeptide(L)'
;MKKEELKHYLNLYNLLKDAIKKGEKETNIKLYGRKKNVKIPEWLYKLEDIFEKIIYFEDDKLVAKVINRVYRHGDKDKRVMTSLPITESGYYRLKRKIEEKIYELYILSGDVTADEIYNNKIFY
;
A
#
# COMPACT_ATOMS: atom_id res chain seq x y z
N MET A 1 -8.44 2.92 10.70
CA MET A 1 -7.15 2.32 10.33
C MET A 1 -5.97 3.20 10.75
N LYS A 2 -4.90 2.63 11.33
CA LYS A 2 -3.64 3.38 11.62
C LYS A 2 -2.68 3.38 10.41
N LYS A 3 -1.78 4.37 10.30
CA LYS A 3 -0.75 4.41 9.23
C LYS A 3 0.15 3.17 9.20
N GLU A 4 0.54 2.66 10.37
CA GLU A 4 1.37 1.45 10.47
C GLU A 4 0.64 0.21 9.95
N GLU A 5 -0.66 0.12 10.23
CA GLU A 5 -1.53 -0.94 9.74
C GLU A 5 -1.64 -0.89 8.21
N LEU A 6 -1.86 0.30 7.65
CA LEU A 6 -1.85 0.50 6.19
C LEU A 6 -0.54 0.01 5.57
N LYS A 7 0.61 0.45 6.10
CA LYS A 7 1.93 0.02 5.61
C LYS A 7 2.12 -1.49 5.70
N HIS A 8 1.61 -2.12 6.76
CA HIS A 8 1.67 -3.57 6.90
C HIS A 8 0.94 -4.26 5.75
N TYR A 9 -0.31 -3.89 5.48
CA TYR A 9 -1.10 -4.51 4.41
C TYR A 9 -0.60 -4.15 3.01
N LEU A 10 -0.07 -2.94 2.79
CA LEU A 10 0.55 -2.56 1.52
C LEU A 10 1.72 -3.50 1.17
N ASN A 11 2.57 -3.83 2.13
CA ASN A 11 3.68 -4.76 1.93
C ASN A 11 3.23 -6.21 1.69
N LEU A 12 2.03 -6.57 2.14
CA LEU A 12 1.45 -7.91 1.96
C LEU A 12 0.50 -7.99 0.76
N TYR A 13 0.20 -6.86 0.12
CA TYR A 13 -0.88 -6.78 -0.86
C TYR A 13 -0.69 -7.76 -2.02
N ASN A 14 0.54 -7.93 -2.50
CA ASN A 14 0.85 -8.89 -3.57
C ASN A 14 0.45 -10.34 -3.24
N LEU A 15 0.47 -10.72 -1.95
CA LEU A 15 0.07 -12.04 -1.46
C LEU A 15 -1.44 -12.14 -1.19
N LEU A 16 -2.08 -11.01 -0.93
CA LEU A 16 -3.50 -10.93 -0.58
C LEU A 16 -4.41 -10.65 -1.78
N LYS A 17 -3.90 -10.04 -2.85
CA LYS A 17 -4.69 -9.55 -4.00
C LYS A 17 -5.63 -10.58 -4.60
N ASP A 18 -5.24 -11.85 -4.67
CA ASP A 18 -6.08 -12.90 -5.26
C ASP A 18 -7.23 -13.30 -4.33
N ALA A 19 -6.99 -13.31 -3.02
CA ALA A 19 -8.02 -13.53 -2.01
C ALA A 19 -9.00 -12.35 -1.93
N ILE A 20 -8.47 -11.12 -2.01
CA ILE A 20 -9.27 -9.88 -2.07
C ILE A 20 -10.21 -9.90 -3.29
N LYS A 21 -9.69 -10.26 -4.48
CA LYS A 21 -10.50 -10.38 -5.70
C LYS A 21 -11.61 -11.42 -5.59
N LYS A 22 -11.43 -12.46 -4.78
CA LYS A 22 -12.43 -13.50 -4.52
C LYS A 22 -13.43 -13.14 -3.42
N GLY A 23 -13.25 -12.02 -2.71
CA GLY A 23 -14.11 -11.64 -1.59
C GLY A 23 -13.84 -12.44 -0.30
N GLU A 24 -12.66 -13.03 -0.15
CA GLU A 24 -12.31 -13.84 1.02
C GLU A 24 -12.05 -12.96 2.26
N LYS A 25 -12.71 -13.25 3.39
CA LYS A 25 -12.52 -12.49 4.64
C LYS A 25 -11.18 -12.77 5.34
N GLU A 26 -10.57 -13.90 5.03
CA GLU A 26 -9.29 -14.32 5.58
C GLU A 26 -8.56 -15.20 4.58
N THR A 27 -7.23 -15.20 4.64
CA THR A 27 -6.43 -16.06 3.77
C THR A 27 -5.14 -16.51 4.46
N ASN A 28 -4.61 -17.64 3.99
CA ASN A 28 -3.38 -18.22 4.52
C ASN A 28 -2.21 -17.86 3.60
N ILE A 29 -1.33 -16.98 4.08
CA ILE A 29 -0.12 -16.59 3.36
C ILE A 29 1.12 -17.28 3.94
N LYS A 30 2.15 -17.48 3.11
CA LYS A 30 3.45 -17.98 3.55
C LYS A 30 4.41 -16.80 3.73
N LEU A 31 4.69 -16.43 4.98
CA LEU A 31 5.64 -15.39 5.35
C LEU A 31 6.88 -16.02 5.97
N TYR A 32 8.07 -15.72 5.43
CA TYR A 32 9.34 -16.23 5.94
C TYR A 32 9.36 -17.75 6.17
N GLY A 33 8.75 -18.49 5.24
CA GLY A 33 8.65 -19.94 5.33
C GLY A 33 7.49 -20.48 6.19
N ARG A 34 6.85 -19.64 7.00
CA ARG A 34 5.76 -20.02 7.92
C ARG A 34 4.40 -19.67 7.33
N LYS A 35 3.40 -20.54 7.53
CA LYS A 35 2.00 -20.24 7.20
C LYS A 35 1.43 -19.31 8.27
N LYS A 36 0.77 -18.22 7.84
CA LYS A 36 0.10 -17.26 8.70
C LYS A 36 -1.30 -17.01 8.14
N ASN A 37 -2.32 -17.16 8.98
CA ASN A 37 -3.66 -16.68 8.67
C ASN A 37 -3.67 -15.16 8.84
N VAL A 38 -4.19 -14.46 7.83
CA VAL A 38 -4.35 -13.00 7.82
C VAL A 38 -5.81 -12.69 7.52
N LYS A 39 -6.43 -11.89 8.41
CA LYS A 39 -7.75 -11.33 8.19
C LYS A 39 -7.66 -10.16 7.21
N ILE A 40 -8.59 -10.10 6.28
CA ILE A 40 -8.67 -9.05 5.27
C ILE A 40 -9.65 -7.99 5.76
N PRO A 41 -9.18 -6.78 6.14
CA PRO A 41 -10.07 -5.74 6.59
C PRO A 41 -10.87 -5.16 5.43
N GLU A 42 -12.09 -4.68 5.70
CA GLU A 42 -13.03 -4.22 4.67
C GLU A 42 -12.50 -3.08 3.81
N TRP A 43 -11.71 -2.17 4.39
CA TRP A 43 -11.10 -1.08 3.65
C TRP A 43 -10.12 -1.57 2.57
N LEU A 44 -9.49 -2.75 2.76
CA LEU A 44 -8.44 -3.24 1.85
C LEU A 44 -8.99 -3.65 0.48
N TYR A 45 -10.28 -3.96 0.37
CA TYR A 45 -10.94 -4.26 -0.91
C TYR A 45 -10.96 -3.05 -1.85
N LYS A 46 -10.93 -1.83 -1.31
CA LYS A 46 -10.90 -0.58 -2.07
C LYS A 46 -9.48 -0.21 -2.55
N LEU A 47 -8.45 -0.94 -2.10
CA LEU A 47 -7.06 -0.55 -2.35
C LEU A 47 -6.70 -0.55 -3.83
N GLU A 48 -7.22 -1.51 -4.60
CA GLU A 48 -6.95 -1.57 -6.04
C GLU A 48 -7.52 -0.36 -6.77
N ASP A 49 -8.74 0.06 -6.42
CA ASP A 49 -9.37 1.27 -6.97
C ASP A 49 -8.58 2.53 -6.59
N ILE A 50 -8.01 2.57 -5.39
CA ILE A 50 -7.13 3.65 -4.94
C ILE A 50 -5.85 3.68 -5.77
N PHE A 51 -5.23 2.52 -6.04
CA PHE A 51 -4.06 2.47 -6.93
C PHE A 51 -4.38 2.99 -8.32
N GLU A 52 -5.49 2.56 -8.91
CA GLU A 52 -5.91 3.03 -10.24
C GLU A 52 -6.20 4.54 -10.25
N LYS A 53 -6.86 5.08 -9.21
CA LYS A 53 -7.04 6.54 -9.08
C LYS A 53 -5.71 7.29 -9.00
N ILE A 54 -4.77 6.82 -8.19
CA ILE A 54 -3.46 7.47 -8.07
C ILE A 54 -2.72 7.42 -9.41
N ILE A 55 -2.73 6.28 -10.09
CA ILE A 55 -2.08 6.11 -11.39
C ILE A 55 -2.74 6.99 -12.46
N TYR A 56 -4.07 7.13 -12.43
CA TYR A 56 -4.81 7.94 -13.39
C TYR A 56 -4.56 9.44 -13.23
N PHE A 57 -4.50 9.94 -11.99
CA PHE A 57 -4.33 11.37 -11.71
C PHE A 57 -2.87 11.82 -11.59
N GLU A 58 -1.92 10.91 -11.39
CA GLU A 58 -0.50 11.26 -11.31
C GLU A 58 0.17 11.17 -12.69
N ASP A 59 0.71 12.28 -13.16
CA ASP A 59 1.44 12.35 -14.44
C ASP A 59 2.82 11.65 -14.38
N ASP A 60 3.38 11.49 -13.17
CA ASP A 60 4.67 10.83 -12.98
C ASP A 60 4.58 9.31 -13.18
N LYS A 61 5.09 8.86 -14.33
CA LYS A 61 5.21 7.43 -14.69
C LYS A 61 5.99 6.61 -13.65
N LEU A 62 6.86 7.22 -12.85
CA LEU A 62 7.58 6.52 -11.77
C LEU A 62 6.64 6.08 -10.66
N VAL A 63 5.60 6.86 -10.33
CA VAL A 63 4.59 6.48 -9.34
C VAL A 63 3.90 5.19 -9.74
N ALA A 64 3.42 5.12 -10.99
CA ALA A 64 2.81 3.91 -11.51
C ALA A 64 3.76 2.71 -11.50
N LYS A 65 5.05 2.91 -11.84
CA LYS A 65 6.06 1.84 -11.79
C LYS A 65 6.30 1.34 -10.37
N VAL A 66 6.38 2.24 -9.39
CA VAL A 66 6.58 1.87 -7.98
C VAL A 66 5.36 1.11 -7.46
N ILE A 67 4.14 1.60 -7.70
CA ILE A 67 2.91 0.92 -7.27
C ILE A 67 2.84 -0.51 -7.84
N ASN A 68 3.06 -0.63 -9.15
CA ASN A 68 3.02 -1.93 -9.81
C ASN A 68 4.11 -2.87 -9.28
N ARG A 69 5.37 -2.43 -9.21
CA ARG A 69 6.48 -3.32 -8.81
C ARG A 69 6.46 -3.65 -7.33
N VAL A 70 6.31 -2.65 -6.46
CA VAL A 70 6.40 -2.84 -5.02
C VAL A 70 5.13 -3.46 -4.46
N TYR A 71 3.96 -2.88 -4.72
CA TYR A 71 2.73 -3.33 -4.05
C TYR A 71 2.03 -4.46 -4.78
N ARG A 72 1.89 -4.40 -6.12
CA ARG A 72 1.18 -5.46 -6.88
C ARG A 72 2.03 -6.71 -7.14
N HIS A 73 3.33 -6.55 -7.37
CA HIS A 73 4.24 -7.66 -7.64
C HIS A 73 5.05 -8.09 -6.41
N GLY A 74 5.26 -7.20 -5.44
CA GLY A 74 6.04 -7.49 -4.23
C GLY A 74 7.55 -7.53 -4.49
N ASP A 75 8.04 -6.79 -5.48
CA ASP A 75 9.48 -6.65 -5.68
C ASP A 75 10.13 -6.00 -4.46
N LYS A 76 11.30 -6.50 -4.08
CA LYS A 76 12.10 -5.90 -3.01
C LYS A 76 12.53 -4.49 -3.40
N ASP A 77 12.47 -3.56 -2.46
CA ASP A 77 12.91 -2.16 -2.62
C ASP A 77 14.27 -2.05 -3.34
N LYS A 78 15.26 -2.85 -2.92
CA LYS A 78 16.60 -2.89 -3.54
C LYS A 78 16.55 -3.18 -5.05
N ARG A 79 15.71 -4.12 -5.49
CA ARG A 79 15.55 -4.47 -6.90
C ARG A 79 14.90 -3.34 -7.69
N VAL A 80 13.89 -2.69 -7.11
CA VAL A 80 13.21 -1.56 -7.73
C VAL A 80 14.17 -0.39 -7.92
N MET A 81 14.95 -0.06 -6.89
CA MET A 81 15.97 1.00 -6.95
C MET A 81 17.05 0.71 -8.01
N THR A 82 17.51 -0.54 -8.15
CA THR A 82 18.50 -0.88 -9.18
C THR A 82 17.94 -0.87 -10.61
N SER A 83 16.61 -0.91 -10.78
CA SER A 83 15.97 -1.07 -12.09
C SER A 83 15.22 0.17 -12.57
N LEU A 84 15.15 1.22 -11.75
CA LEU A 84 14.55 2.51 -12.08
C LEU A 84 15.63 3.60 -11.96
N PRO A 85 15.57 4.65 -12.80
CA PRO A 85 16.52 5.77 -12.74
C PRO A 85 16.17 6.70 -11.57
N ILE A 86 16.24 6.21 -10.34
CA ILE A 86 15.91 6.96 -9.12
C ILE A 86 17.03 6.74 -8.11
N THR A 87 17.46 7.81 -7.45
CA THR A 87 18.36 7.71 -6.30
C THR A 87 17.66 7.01 -5.13
N GLU A 88 18.43 6.42 -4.22
CA GLU A 88 17.87 5.78 -3.02
C GLU A 88 17.00 6.75 -2.19
N SER A 89 17.51 7.96 -1.96
CA SER A 89 16.77 9.01 -1.25
C SER A 89 15.50 9.44 -1.98
N GLY A 90 15.56 9.55 -3.31
CA GLY A 90 14.40 9.85 -4.16
C GLY A 90 13.34 8.75 -4.09
N TYR A 91 13.77 7.49 -4.09
CA TYR A 91 12.87 6.34 -4.00
C TYR A 91 12.08 6.33 -2.69
N TYR A 92 12.74 6.48 -1.54
CA TYR A 92 12.04 6.48 -0.26
C TYR A 92 11.13 7.70 -0.08
N ARG A 93 11.50 8.87 -0.62
CA ARG A 93 10.61 10.04 -0.67
C ARG A 93 9.37 9.77 -1.52
N LEU A 94 9.55 9.18 -2.70
CA LEU A 94 8.46 8.84 -3.61
C LEU A 94 7.52 7.80 -2.98
N LYS A 95 8.08 6.72 -2.42
CA LYS A 95 7.31 5.67 -1.73
C LYS A 95 6.50 6.25 -0.58
N ARG A 96 7.11 7.13 0.23
CA ARG A 96 6.41 7.82 1.33
C ARG A 96 5.26 8.69 0.82
N LYS A 97 5.47 9.47 -0.24
CA LYS A 97 4.41 10.28 -0.88
C LYS A 97 3.23 9.42 -1.33
N ILE A 98 3.52 8.25 -1.93
CA ILE A 98 2.48 7.30 -2.36
C ILE A 98 1.70 6.78 -1.15
N GLU A 99 2.38 6.32 -0.10
CA GLU A 99 1.74 5.82 1.13
C GLU A 99 0.88 6.88 1.82
N GLU A 100 1.35 8.13 1.86
CA GLU A 100 0.61 9.27 2.40
C GLU A 100 -0.66 9.55 1.57
N LYS A 101 -0.55 9.57 0.24
CA LYS A 101 -1.69 9.80 -0.65
C LYS A 101 -2.76 8.70 -0.54
N ILE A 102 -2.33 7.44 -0.39
CA ILE A 102 -3.26 6.32 -0.14
C ILE A 102 -4.00 6.55 1.17
N TYR A 103 -3.29 6.94 2.23
CA TYR A 103 -3.90 7.20 3.54
C TYR A 103 -4.89 8.37 3.48
N GLU A 104 -4.55 9.46 2.80
CA GLU A 104 -5.46 10.60 2.58
C GLU A 104 -6.73 10.20 1.83
N LEU A 105 -6.61 9.36 0.80
CA LEU A 105 -7.77 8.84 0.09
C LEU A 105 -8.66 7.97 0.98
N TYR A 106 -8.09 7.22 1.91
CA TYR A 106 -8.86 6.47 2.91
C TYR A 106 -9.54 7.37 3.95
N ILE A 107 -8.96 8.52 4.28
CA ILE A 107 -9.64 9.54 5.11
C ILE A 107 -10.86 10.06 4.35
N LEU A 108 -10.70 10.41 3.07
CA LEU A 108 -11.80 10.94 2.25
C LEU A 108 -12.92 9.94 2.03
N SER A 109 -12.64 8.64 2.00
CA SER A 109 -13.64 7.58 1.89
C SER A 109 -14.30 7.20 3.23
N GLY A 110 -13.91 7.83 4.34
CA GLY A 110 -14.45 7.58 5.67
C GLY A 110 -13.94 6.29 6.34
N ASP A 111 -12.88 5.68 5.81
CA ASP A 111 -12.27 4.45 6.36
C ASP A 111 -11.25 4.72 7.50
N VAL A 112 -11.04 6.01 7.83
CA VAL A 112 -10.20 6.48 8.94
C VAL A 112 -11.02 7.45 9.79
N THR A 113 -11.05 7.24 11.11
CA THR A 113 -11.80 8.10 12.03
C THR A 113 -10.99 9.31 12.49
N ALA A 114 -11.68 10.35 12.96
CA ALA A 114 -11.03 11.56 13.49
C ALA A 114 -10.07 11.23 14.66
N ASP A 115 -10.46 10.34 15.56
CA ASP A 115 -9.61 9.89 16.68
C ASP A 115 -8.31 9.24 16.20
N GLU A 116 -8.36 8.49 15.10
CA GLU A 116 -7.17 7.86 14.51
C GLU A 116 -6.24 8.90 13.85
N ILE A 117 -6.80 9.98 13.32
CA ILE A 117 -6.02 11.10 12.78
C ILE A 117 -5.31 11.85 13.92
N TYR A 118 -6.04 12.20 14.98
CA TYR A 118 -5.47 12.89 16.15
C TYR A 118 -4.37 12.06 16.84
N ASN A 119 -4.59 10.75 16.99
CA ASN A 119 -3.60 9.86 17.62
C ASN A 119 -2.37 9.59 16.74
N ASN A 120 -2.45 9.81 15.42
CA ASN A 120 -1.32 9.65 14.50
C ASN A 120 -0.40 10.88 14.41
N LYS A 121 -0.55 11.87 15.33
CA LYS A 121 0.21 13.13 15.43
C LYS A 121 0.89 13.55 14.13
N ILE A 122 0.18 14.39 13.39
CA ILE A 122 0.70 15.22 12.31
C ILE A 122 1.95 15.95 12.85
N PHE A 123 3.13 15.39 12.61
CA PHE A 123 4.38 16.14 12.68
C PHE A 123 4.61 16.67 11.25
N TYR A 124 4.28 17.95 11.08
CA TYR A 124 4.77 18.79 9.99
C TYR A 124 6.29 18.85 10.00
#